data_AF-A0ABD1U0R4-F1
#
_entry.id   AF-A0ABD1U0R4-F1
#
_cell.length_a   1.000
_cell.length_b   1.000
_cell.length_c   1.000
_cell.angle_alpha   90.00
_cell.angle_beta   90.00
_cell.angle_gamma   90.00
#
_symmetry.space_group_name_H-M   'P 1'
#
loop_
_entity.id
_entity.type
_entity.pdbx_description
1 polymer ?
#
loop_
_entity_poly.entity_id
_entity_poly.type
_entity_poly.pdbx_seq_one_letter_code
_entity_poly.pdbx_strand_id
1 'polypeptide(L)'
;MEADLKESDSNLLNLTKQLDNANAAQKVAAEALEAANRDKRRLLEEAKSRDEEISGLRKELADAEKGKKEAEDGKKEVEAKLANAEADFVANFHNTEAYSNFARVGQQEVLTALKNDHPECYVKNLEARFPPPDAEGGEDS
;
A
#
# COMPACT_ATOMS: atom_id res chain seq x y z
N MET A 1 -28.91 69.79 60.19
CA MET A 1 -30.13 69.40 59.44
C MET A 1 -29.99 69.66 57.94
N GLU A 2 -29.79 70.89 57.45
CA GLU A 2 -29.60 71.13 56.00
C GLU A 2 -28.28 70.59 55.42
N ALA A 3 -27.18 70.66 56.18
CA ALA A 3 -25.89 70.10 55.75
C ALA A 3 -25.95 68.57 55.63
N ASP A 4 -26.57 67.91 56.62
CA ASP A 4 -26.76 66.45 56.65
C ASP A 4 -27.64 65.96 55.50
N LEU A 5 -28.66 66.74 55.10
CA LEU A 5 -29.51 66.46 53.95
C LEU A 5 -28.72 66.53 52.63
N LYS A 6 -27.89 67.56 52.44
CA LYS A 6 -27.05 67.68 51.24
C LYS A 6 -26.00 66.59 51.14
N GLU A 7 -25.43 66.17 52.27
CA GLU A 7 -24.49 65.05 52.32
C GLU A 7 -25.19 63.72 51.99
N SER A 8 -26.39 63.50 52.55
CA SER A 8 -27.24 62.35 52.22
C SER A 8 -27.58 62.28 50.73
N ASP A 9 -27.98 63.40 50.12
CA ASP A 9 -28.31 63.46 48.69
C ASP A 9 -27.08 63.18 47.80
N SER A 10 -25.91 63.69 48.19
CA SER A 10 -24.65 63.40 47.49
C SER A 10 -24.27 61.91 47.59
N ASN A 11 -24.49 61.30 48.75
CA ASN A 11 -24.24 59.88 48.97
C ASN A 11 -25.20 58.99 48.18
N LEU A 12 -26.48 59.35 48.12
CA LEU A 12 -27.47 58.66 47.29
C LEU A 12 -27.11 58.74 45.81
N LEU A 13 -26.72 59.92 45.31
CA LEU A 13 -26.31 60.09 43.91
C LEU A 13 -25.08 59.24 43.57
N ASN A 14 -24.11 59.16 44.48
CA ASN A 14 -22.92 58.33 44.29
C ASN A 14 -23.27 56.84 44.29
N LEU A 15 -24.15 56.39 45.18
CA LEU A 15 -24.64 55.01 45.23
C LEU A 15 -25.40 54.64 43.95
N THR A 16 -26.25 55.52 43.43
CA THR A 16 -26.97 55.29 42.16
C THR A 16 -25.99 55.10 41.01
N LYS A 17 -24.97 55.96 40.88
CA LYS A 17 -23.93 55.81 39.85
C LYS A 17 -23.16 54.49 39.97
N GLN A 18 -22.83 54.08 41.20
CA GLN A 18 -22.17 52.80 41.44
C GLN A 18 -23.06 51.63 41.05
N LEU A 19 -24.35 51.69 41.35
CA LEU A 19 -25.33 50.66 40.99
C LEU A 19 -25.49 50.56 39.46
N ASP A 20 -25.58 51.69 38.76
CA ASP A 20 -25.68 51.72 37.29
C ASP A 20 -24.44 51.09 36.64
N ASN A 21 -23.25 51.44 37.15
CA ASN A 21 -21.99 50.85 36.69
C ASN A 21 -21.92 49.34 36.96
N ALA A 22 -22.35 48.90 38.14
CA ALA A 22 -22.40 47.48 38.49
C ALA A 22 -23.37 46.71 37.60
N ASN A 23 -24.55 47.27 37.31
CA ASN A 23 -25.54 46.68 36.41
C ASN A 23 -25.00 46.58 34.98
N ALA A 24 -24.32 47.62 34.48
CA ALA A 24 -23.68 47.60 33.17
C ALA A 24 -22.60 46.51 33.09
N ALA A 25 -21.74 46.41 34.10
CA ALA A 25 -20.71 45.38 34.18
C ALA A 25 -21.31 43.97 34.25
N GLN A 26 -22.39 43.78 35.02
CA GLN A 26 -23.09 42.50 35.12
C GLN A 26 -23.68 42.07 33.78
N LYS A 27 -24.26 43.01 33.02
CA LYS A 27 -24.78 42.73 31.68
C LYS A 27 -23.68 42.26 30.74
N VAL A 28 -22.54 42.97 30.70
CA VAL A 28 -21.39 42.57 29.88
C VAL A 28 -20.86 41.20 30.29
N ALA A 29 -20.77 40.92 31.59
CA ALA A 29 -20.32 39.62 32.09
C ALA A 29 -21.28 38.48 31.70
N ALA A 30 -22.59 38.72 31.74
CA ALA A 30 -23.60 37.75 31.31
C ALA A 30 -23.48 37.45 29.81
N GLU A 31 -23.38 38.48 28.97
CA GLU A 31 -23.20 38.33 27.52
C GLU A 31 -21.90 37.58 27.18
N ALA A 32 -20.80 37.87 27.89
CA ALA A 32 -19.53 37.17 27.73
C ALA A 32 -19.63 35.69 28.14
N LEU A 33 -20.35 35.38 29.22
CA LEU A 33 -20.57 34.01 29.66
C LEU A 33 -21.43 33.22 28.66
N GLU A 34 -22.45 33.83 28.09
CA GLU A 34 -23.28 33.22 27.03
C GLU A 34 -22.47 32.95 25.75
N ALA A 35 -21.61 33.88 25.35
CA ALA A 35 -20.70 33.68 24.21
C ALA A 35 -19.73 32.52 24.49
N ALA A 36 -19.07 32.51 25.65
CA ALA A 36 -18.15 31.45 26.04
C ALA A 36 -18.83 30.07 26.09
N ASN A 37 -20.08 30.00 26.57
CA ASN A 37 -20.85 28.76 26.58
C ASN A 37 -21.21 28.27 25.17
N ARG A 38 -21.52 29.19 24.25
CA ARG A 38 -21.74 28.84 22.83
C ARG A 38 -20.48 28.30 22.18
N ASP A 39 -19.34 28.97 22.39
CA ASP A 39 -18.05 28.51 21.86
C ASP A 39 -17.65 27.17 22.44
N LYS A 40 -17.82 26.96 23.75
CA LYS A 40 -17.58 25.67 24.39
C LYS A 40 -18.41 24.56 23.75
N ARG A 41 -19.69 24.79 23.48
CA ARG A 41 -20.55 23.80 22.81
C ARG A 41 -20.07 23.50 21.38
N ARG A 42 -19.71 24.53 20.61
CA ARG A 42 -19.17 24.37 19.25
C ARG A 42 -17.89 23.53 19.26
N LEU A 43 -16.95 23.85 20.15
CA LEU A 43 -15.67 23.14 20.25
C LEU A 43 -15.85 21.68 20.67
N LEU A 44 -16.81 21.39 21.56
CA LEU A 44 -17.12 20.01 21.96
C LEU A 44 -17.69 19.19 20.79
N GLU A 45 -18.51 19.81 19.94
CA GLU A 45 -19.07 19.14 18.77
C GLU A 45 -17.99 18.88 17.70
N GLU A 46 -17.12 19.88 17.46
CA GLU A 46 -15.97 19.72 16.57
C GLU A 46 -15.00 18.63 17.06
N ALA A 47 -14.78 18.54 18.38
CA ALA A 47 -13.95 17.49 18.97
C ALA A 47 -14.55 16.10 18.73
N LYS A 48 -15.86 15.93 18.95
CA LYS A 48 -16.54 14.65 18.69
C LYS A 48 -16.46 14.25 17.21
N SER A 49 -16.72 15.17 16.30
CA SER A 49 -16.65 14.92 14.87
C SER A 49 -15.23 14.49 14.45
N ARG A 50 -14.19 15.14 15.01
CA ARG A 50 -12.80 14.75 14.77
C ARG A 50 -12.47 13.38 15.36
N ASP A 51 -12.98 13.05 16.54
CA ASP A 51 -12.75 11.74 17.15
C ASP A 51 -13.37 10.62 16.30
N GLU A 52 -14.55 10.84 15.73
CA GLU A 52 -15.19 9.89 14.80
C GLU A 52 -14.38 9.73 13.51
N GLU A 53 -13.90 10.83 12.92
CA GLU A 53 -13.03 10.81 11.73
C GLU A 53 -11.73 10.05 12.00
N ILE A 54 -11.06 10.32 13.13
CA ILE A 54 -9.84 9.62 13.54
C ILE A 54 -10.11 8.13 13.75
N SER A 55 -11.25 7.78 14.33
CA SER A 55 -11.65 6.37 14.51
C SER A 55 -11.86 5.68 13.16
N GLY A 56 -12.48 6.37 12.18
CA GLY A 56 -12.64 5.86 10.81
C GLY A 56 -11.29 5.61 10.13
N LEU A 57 -10.41 6.61 10.14
CA LEU A 57 -9.07 6.52 9.56
C LEU A 57 -8.22 5.42 10.18
N ARG A 58 -8.32 5.20 11.50
CA ARG A 58 -7.62 4.10 12.17
C ARG A 58 -8.08 2.73 11.67
N LYS A 59 -9.37 2.57 11.39
CA LYS A 59 -9.91 1.32 10.84
C LYS A 59 -9.42 1.10 9.42
N GLU A 60 -9.49 2.13 8.57
CA GLU A 60 -8.98 2.06 7.20
C GLU A 60 -7.48 1.73 7.15
N LEU A 61 -6.68 2.30 8.05
CA LEU A 61 -5.27 1.99 8.18
C LEU A 61 -5.04 0.51 8.55
N ALA A 62 -5.78 -0.01 9.52
CA ALA A 62 -5.67 -1.41 9.92
C ALA A 62 -6.07 -2.37 8.79
N ASP A 63 -7.13 -2.05 8.06
CA ASP A 63 -7.57 -2.83 6.90
C ASP A 63 -6.52 -2.78 5.76
N ALA A 64 -5.90 -1.63 5.52
CA ALA A 64 -4.83 -1.48 4.54
C ALA A 64 -3.55 -2.24 4.93
N GLU A 65 -3.16 -2.22 6.21
CA GLU A 65 -2.03 -2.99 6.72
C GLU A 65 -2.25 -4.50 6.60
N LYS A 66 -3.48 -4.96 6.88
CA LYS A 66 -3.87 -6.35 6.67
C LYS A 66 -3.78 -6.75 5.19
N GLY A 67 -4.35 -5.94 4.29
CA GLY A 67 -4.28 -6.20 2.86
C GLY A 67 -2.85 -6.21 2.32
N LYS A 68 -1.99 -5.31 2.82
CA LYS A 68 -0.56 -5.31 2.50
C LYS A 68 0.12 -6.61 2.94
N LYS A 69 -0.17 -7.08 4.16
CA LYS A 69 0.39 -8.33 4.67
C LYS A 69 -0.05 -9.54 3.84
N GLU A 70 -1.32 -9.62 3.49
CA GLU A 70 -1.87 -10.69 2.64
C GLU A 70 -1.20 -10.71 1.25
N ALA A 71 -0.96 -9.53 0.66
CA ALA A 71 -0.24 -9.40 -0.61
C ALA A 71 1.23 -9.83 -0.49
N GLU A 72 1.92 -9.47 0.58
CA GLU A 72 3.30 -9.90 0.84
C GLU A 72 3.41 -11.41 1.04
N ASP A 73 2.46 -12.02 1.76
CA ASP A 73 2.42 -13.46 1.99
C ASP A 73 2.10 -14.21 0.67
N GLY A 74 1.15 -13.72 -0.11
CA GLY A 74 0.85 -14.26 -1.45
C GLY A 74 2.03 -14.15 -2.42
N LYS A 75 2.77 -13.03 -2.39
CA LYS A 75 4.00 -12.87 -3.18
C LYS A 75 5.04 -13.93 -2.84
N LYS A 76 5.30 -14.16 -1.55
CA LYS A 76 6.27 -15.19 -1.10
C LYS A 76 5.86 -16.59 -1.54
N GLU A 77 4.57 -16.90 -1.51
CA GLU A 77 4.05 -18.20 -1.96
C GLU A 77 4.31 -18.40 -3.46
N VAL A 78 4.06 -17.38 -4.29
CA VAL A 78 4.33 -17.43 -5.73
C VAL A 78 5.82 -17.58 -6.01
N GLU A 79 6.67 -16.81 -5.32
CA GLU A 79 8.13 -16.90 -5.44
C GLU A 79 8.63 -18.31 -5.08
N ALA A 80 8.10 -18.92 -4.01
CA ALA A 80 8.45 -20.28 -3.63
C ALA A 80 8.00 -21.32 -4.66
N LYS A 81 6.79 -21.19 -5.22
CA LYS A 81 6.30 -22.08 -6.29
C LYS A 81 7.13 -21.94 -7.56
N LEU A 82 7.52 -20.72 -7.92
CA LEU A 82 8.37 -20.48 -9.09
C LEU A 82 9.75 -21.11 -8.90
N ALA A 83 10.38 -20.91 -7.74
CA ALA A 83 11.68 -21.51 -7.43
C ALA A 83 11.64 -23.04 -7.49
N ASN A 84 10.57 -23.66 -6.99
CA ASN A 84 10.39 -25.11 -7.10
C ASN A 84 10.20 -25.55 -8.55
N ALA A 85 9.37 -24.84 -9.33
CA ALA A 85 9.15 -25.15 -10.74
C ALA A 85 10.44 -25.00 -11.58
N GLU A 86 11.26 -23.98 -11.29
CA GLU A 86 12.56 -23.79 -11.92
C GLU A 86 13.53 -24.93 -11.57
N ALA A 87 13.59 -25.32 -10.29
CA ALA A 87 14.41 -26.45 -9.86
C ALA A 87 13.98 -27.76 -10.53
N ASP A 88 12.66 -28.02 -10.60
CA ASP A 88 12.10 -29.19 -11.27
C ASP A 88 12.39 -29.18 -12.78
N PHE A 89 12.28 -28.01 -13.43
CA PHE A 89 12.62 -27.85 -14.84
C PHE A 89 14.10 -28.15 -15.10
N VAL A 90 15.00 -27.57 -14.31
CA VAL A 90 16.45 -27.80 -14.47
C VAL A 90 16.81 -29.26 -14.22
N ALA A 91 16.26 -29.87 -13.16
CA ALA A 91 16.50 -31.27 -12.84
C ALA A 91 16.03 -32.20 -13.96
N ASN A 92 14.92 -31.87 -14.62
CA ASN A 92 14.32 -32.70 -15.66
C ASN A 92 14.56 -32.18 -17.08
N PHE A 93 15.45 -31.21 -17.27
CA PHE A 93 15.64 -30.55 -18.57
C PHE A 93 15.98 -31.56 -19.67
N HIS A 94 16.80 -32.56 -19.35
CA HIS A 94 17.21 -33.63 -20.25
C HIS A 94 16.05 -34.51 -20.76
N ASN A 95 14.90 -34.49 -20.08
CA ASN A 95 13.68 -35.20 -20.46
C ASN A 95 12.71 -34.32 -21.27
N THR A 96 13.10 -33.10 -21.63
CA THR A 96 12.26 -32.17 -22.39
C THR A 96 12.53 -32.26 -23.89
N GLU A 97 11.51 -31.97 -24.69
CA GLU A 97 11.63 -31.86 -26.15
C GLU A 97 12.65 -30.77 -26.56
N ALA A 98 12.77 -29.72 -25.75
CA ALA A 98 13.76 -28.67 -25.93
C ALA A 98 15.20 -29.21 -25.83
N TYR A 99 15.48 -30.10 -24.87
CA TYR A 99 16.79 -30.76 -24.79
C TYR A 99 17.03 -31.71 -25.95
N SER A 100 16.03 -32.50 -26.35
CA SER A 100 16.15 -33.38 -27.52
C SER A 100 16.49 -32.60 -28.79
N ASN A 101 15.82 -31.46 -29.00
CA ASN A 101 16.11 -30.56 -30.11
C ASN A 101 17.52 -29.94 -30.00
N PHE A 102 17.90 -29.45 -28.82
CA PHE A 102 19.24 -28.90 -28.57
C PHE A 102 20.35 -29.92 -28.83
N ALA A 103 20.21 -31.14 -28.28
CA ALA A 103 21.17 -32.22 -28.45
C ALA A 103 21.28 -32.64 -29.92
N ARG A 104 20.16 -32.71 -30.65
CA ARG A 104 20.12 -33.02 -32.08
C ARG A 104 20.87 -31.96 -32.90
N VAL A 105 20.61 -30.67 -32.67
CA VAL A 105 21.32 -29.59 -33.38
C VAL A 105 22.81 -29.61 -33.09
N GLY A 106 23.22 -29.76 -31.82
CA GLY A 106 24.64 -29.84 -31.47
C GLY A 106 25.35 -31.05 -32.08
N GLN A 107 24.69 -32.20 -32.14
CA GLN A 107 25.20 -33.39 -32.85
C GLN A 107 25.36 -33.12 -34.35
N GLN A 108 24.41 -32.40 -34.97
CA GLN A 108 24.45 -31.99 -36.37
C GLN A 108 25.66 -31.09 -36.69
N GLU A 109 25.94 -30.12 -35.81
CA GLU A 109 27.07 -29.20 -35.97
C GLU A 109 28.41 -29.93 -35.89
N VAL A 110 28.56 -30.84 -34.92
CA VAL A 110 29.76 -31.68 -34.77
C VAL A 110 29.96 -32.56 -36.00
N LEU A 111 28.90 -33.19 -36.52
CA LEU A 111 28.95 -33.97 -37.75
C LEU A 111 29.36 -33.14 -38.97
N THR A 112 28.89 -31.91 -39.04
CA THR A 112 29.23 -30.97 -40.13
C THR A 112 30.69 -30.57 -40.07
N ALA A 113 31.21 -30.24 -38.88
CA ALA A 113 32.62 -29.91 -38.69
C ALA A 113 33.54 -31.10 -39.06
N LEU A 114 33.21 -32.31 -38.61
CA LEU A 114 33.97 -33.53 -38.92
C LEU A 114 34.10 -33.80 -40.42
N LYS A 115 33.04 -33.54 -41.21
CA LYS A 115 33.08 -33.69 -42.66
C LYS A 115 34.00 -32.68 -43.34
N ASN A 116 33.98 -31.44 -42.86
CA ASN A 116 34.75 -30.36 -43.46
C ASN A 116 36.25 -30.51 -43.16
N ASP A 117 36.60 -30.89 -41.93
CA ASP A 117 38.00 -30.97 -41.49
C ASP A 117 38.64 -32.33 -41.82
N HIS A 118 37.83 -33.39 -41.92
CA HIS A 118 38.29 -34.76 -42.16
C HIS A 118 37.44 -35.50 -43.21
N PRO A 119 37.48 -35.07 -44.49
CA PRO A 119 36.63 -35.63 -45.55
C PRO A 119 36.89 -37.13 -45.85
N GLU A 120 38.07 -37.63 -45.47
CA GLU A 120 38.49 -39.03 -45.62
C GLU A 120 37.87 -39.95 -44.55
N CYS A 121 37.38 -39.39 -43.43
CA CYS A 121 36.72 -40.17 -42.39
C CYS A 121 35.36 -40.67 -42.89
N TYR A 122 35.08 -41.97 -42.75
CA TYR A 122 33.82 -42.56 -43.18
C TYR A 122 32.67 -42.16 -42.23
N VAL A 123 32.10 -40.97 -42.44
CA VAL A 123 31.04 -40.39 -41.58
C VAL A 123 29.67 -41.04 -41.82
N LYS A 124 29.48 -41.82 -42.89
CA LYS A 124 28.17 -42.43 -43.25
C LYS A 124 27.52 -43.25 -42.13
N ASN A 125 28.31 -43.97 -41.34
CA ASN A 125 27.78 -44.75 -40.21
C ASN A 125 27.33 -43.87 -39.04
N LEU A 126 27.89 -42.66 -38.92
CA LEU A 126 27.47 -41.66 -37.94
C LEU A 126 26.24 -40.89 -38.42
N GLU A 127 26.14 -40.57 -39.71
CA GLU A 127 24.95 -39.93 -40.30
C GLU A 127 23.68 -40.77 -40.15
N ALA A 128 23.77 -42.08 -40.40
CA ALA A 128 22.65 -43.01 -40.21
C ALA A 128 22.19 -43.10 -38.74
N ARG A 129 23.07 -42.72 -37.80
CA ARG A 129 22.83 -42.77 -36.36
C ARG A 129 22.32 -41.44 -35.80
N PHE A 130 22.45 -40.35 -36.57
CA PHE A 130 22.05 -38.99 -36.22
C PHE A 130 21.43 -38.29 -37.45
N PRO A 131 20.21 -38.69 -37.87
CA PRO A 131 19.56 -38.16 -39.05
C PRO A 131 19.13 -36.68 -38.85
N PRO A 132 19.01 -35.90 -39.95
CA PRO A 132 18.62 -34.50 -39.87
C PRO A 132 17.21 -34.28 -39.33
N PRO A 133 16.93 -33.07 -38.80
CA PRO A 133 15.72 -32.78 -38.07
C PRO A 133 14.41 -33.09 -38.77
N ASP A 134 14.43 -33.06 -40.10
CA ASP A 134 13.27 -33.15 -40.98
C ASP A 134 13.06 -34.57 -41.55
N ALA A 135 13.85 -35.56 -41.10
CA ALA A 135 13.84 -36.92 -41.64
C ALA A 135 12.74 -37.83 -41.05
N GLU A 136 12.13 -37.46 -39.91
CA GLU A 136 11.03 -38.22 -39.29
C GLU A 136 9.70 -37.51 -39.49
N GLY A 137 9.14 -37.69 -40.69
CA GLY A 137 7.77 -37.33 -41.06
C GLY A 137 7.12 -38.40 -41.96
N GLY A 138 7.58 -39.65 -41.85
CA GLY A 138 6.96 -40.78 -42.53
C GLY A 138 5.87 -41.37 -41.65
N GLU A 139 4.63 -41.03 -41.96
CA GLU A 139 3.41 -41.63 -41.40
C GLU A 139 3.48 -43.17 -41.48
N ASP A 140 3.33 -43.83 -40.33
CA ASP A 140 3.08 -45.28 -40.27
C ASP A 140 1.78 -45.60 -41.02
N SER A 141 1.90 -46.43 -42.06
CA SER A 141 0.81 -47.10 -42.78
C SER A 141 0.55 -48.49 -42.21
#